data_AF-Q00065-F1
#
_entry.id   AF-Q00065-F1
#
_cell.length_a   1.000
_cell.length_b   1.000
_cell.length_c   1.000
_cell.angle_alpha   90.00
_cell.angle_beta   90.00
_cell.angle_gamma   90.00
#
_symmetry.space_group_name_H-M   'P 1'
#
loop_
_entity.id
_entity.type
_entity.pdbx_description
1 polymer ?
#
loop_
_entity_poly.entity_id
_entity_poly.type
_entity_poly.pdbx_seq_one_letter_code
_entity_poly.pdbx_strand_id
1 'polypeptide(L)'
;SSHGLELVLSNCVIDDNDPFIKERSIMCIRFLLEDNAENQSFVAQLEAKKAVNDDVLAEAGYEVKVGADGKIGLTKNPRAAVEDKMDLNLT
;
A
#
# COMPACT_ATOMS: atom_id res chain seq x y z
N SER A 1 6.45 15.21 20.91
CA SER A 1 7.66 14.41 20.65
C SER A 1 7.23 13.13 19.96
N SER A 2 6.99 13.20 18.65
CA SER A 2 6.15 12.22 17.95
C SER A 2 6.92 11.24 17.05
N HIS A 3 8.26 11.31 17.08
CA HIS A 3 9.12 10.58 16.14
C HIS A 3 9.15 9.06 16.35
N GLY A 4 8.89 8.57 17.57
CA GLY A 4 8.94 7.14 17.87
C GLY A 4 7.82 6.36 17.16
N LEU A 5 6.60 6.88 17.16
CA LEU A 5 5.46 6.23 16.53
C LEU A 5 5.62 6.18 15.00
N GLU A 6 6.10 7.26 14.38
CA GLU A 6 6.42 7.32 12.96
C GLU A 6 7.44 6.26 12.55
N LEU A 7 8.49 6.06 13.36
CA LEU A 7 9.50 5.04 13.11
C LEU A 7 8.91 3.63 13.16
N VAL A 8 8.08 3.32 14.14
CA VAL A 8 7.42 2.00 14.20
C VAL A 8 6.47 1.81 13.01
N LEU A 9 5.70 2.83 12.63
CA LEU A 9 4.82 2.80 11.45
C LEU A 9 5.59 2.55 10.14
N SER A 10 6.83 3.04 10.03
CA SER A 10 7.66 2.82 8.84
C SER A 10 8.07 1.36 8.61
N ASN A 11 8.02 0.53 9.67
CA ASN A 11 8.32 -0.90 9.61
C ASN A 11 7.12 -1.77 9.15
N CYS A 12 5.95 -1.17 8.86
CA CYS A 12 4.77 -1.88 8.35
C CYS A 12 4.75 -2.06 6.83
N VAL A 13 5.92 -2.11 6.20
CA VAL A 13 6.08 -2.45 4.78
C VAL A 13 6.23 -3.97 4.60
N ILE A 14 5.96 -4.47 3.40
CA ILE A 14 6.23 -5.87 3.06
C ILE A 14 7.76 -6.01 2.97
N ASP A 15 8.34 -6.85 3.82
CA ASP A 15 9.76 -7.21 3.80
C ASP A 15 9.87 -8.71 3.52
N ASP A 16 10.46 -9.07 2.39
CA ASP A 16 10.63 -10.45 1.95
C ASP A 16 11.75 -11.20 2.71
N ASN A 17 12.58 -10.48 3.48
CA ASN A 17 13.70 -11.05 4.23
C ASN A 17 13.33 -11.41 5.67
N ASP A 18 12.46 -10.63 6.33
CA ASP A 18 11.92 -10.95 7.66
C ASP A 18 10.40 -10.76 7.70
N PRO A 19 9.64 -11.84 7.48
CA PRO A 19 8.18 -11.79 7.45
C PRO A 19 7.54 -11.51 8.82
N PHE A 20 8.31 -11.30 9.90
CA PHE A 20 7.77 -11.00 11.23
C PHE A 20 7.92 -9.54 11.66
N ILE A 21 8.72 -8.73 10.96
CA ILE A 21 8.93 -7.31 11.31
C ILE A 21 7.60 -6.54 11.28
N LYS A 22 6.78 -6.80 10.26
CA LYS A 22 5.47 -6.16 10.11
C LYS A 22 4.54 -6.51 11.28
N GLU A 23 4.43 -7.79 11.64
CA GLU A 23 3.55 -8.28 12.72
C GLU A 23 3.96 -7.73 14.07
N ARG A 24 5.28 -7.71 14.36
CA ARG A 24 5.83 -7.11 15.58
C ARG A 24 5.55 -5.61 15.64
N SER A 25 5.68 -4.91 14.52
CA SER A 25 5.40 -3.47 14.43
C SER A 25 3.92 -3.17 14.65
N ILE A 26 3.02 -3.97 14.06
CA ILE A 26 1.56 -3.86 14.28
C ILE A 26 1.22 -4.05 15.76
N MET A 27 1.81 -5.06 16.42
CA MET A 27 1.58 -5.28 17.85
C MET A 27 2.11 -4.11 18.70
N CYS A 28 3.29 -3.58 18.38
CA CYS A 28 3.83 -2.42 19.06
C CYS A 28 2.92 -1.18 18.90
N ILE A 29 2.43 -0.93 17.68
CA ILE A 29 1.49 0.17 17.40
C ILE A 29 0.22 0.03 18.24
N ARG A 30 -0.35 -1.17 18.39
CA ARG A 30 -1.52 -1.40 19.25
C ARG A 30 -1.27 -0.88 20.67
N PHE A 31 -0.15 -1.25 21.28
CA PHE A 31 0.19 -0.78 22.63
C PHE A 31 0.50 0.72 22.70
N LEU A 32 1.07 1.29 21.64
CA LEU A 32 1.29 2.74 21.55
C LEU A 32 -0.03 3.52 21.43
N LEU A 33 -1.09 2.92 20.91
CA LEU A 33 -2.40 3.56 20.73
C LEU A 33 -3.37 3.32 21.90
N GLU A 34 -3.19 2.24 22.66
CA GLU A 34 -4.05 1.89 23.79
C GLU A 34 -4.05 3.01 24.84
N ASP A 35 -5.24 3.54 25.15
CA ASP A 35 -5.48 4.66 26.05
C ASP A 35 -4.65 5.94 25.78
N ASN A 36 -4.12 6.10 24.57
CA ASN A 36 -3.31 7.26 24.19
C ASN A 36 -3.99 8.10 23.11
N ALA A 37 -4.76 9.11 23.54
CA ALA A 37 -5.50 10.01 22.66
C ALA A 37 -4.59 10.84 21.72
N GLU A 38 -3.37 11.18 22.14
CA GLU A 38 -2.41 11.91 21.30
C GLU A 38 -1.98 11.04 20.11
N ASN A 39 -1.58 9.80 20.38
CA ASN A 39 -1.16 8.86 19.33
C ASN A 39 -2.33 8.46 18.43
N GLN A 40 -3.55 8.32 18.98
CA GLN A 40 -4.77 8.08 18.20
C GLN A 40 -5.08 9.25 17.27
N SER A 41 -4.99 10.49 17.78
CA SER A 41 -5.21 11.69 16.97
C SER A 41 -4.16 11.84 15.87
N PHE A 42 -2.90 11.51 16.17
CA PHE A 42 -1.82 11.49 15.18
C PHE A 42 -2.12 10.51 14.05
N VAL A 43 -2.47 9.25 14.38
CA VAL A 43 -2.78 8.23 13.36
C VAL A 43 -4.02 8.60 12.55
N ALA A 44 -5.05 9.19 13.16
CA ALA A 44 -6.26 9.63 12.47
C ALA A 44 -6.01 10.73 11.41
N GLN A 45 -4.90 11.48 11.54
CA GLN A 45 -4.50 12.51 10.59
C GLN A 45 -3.63 11.97 9.45
N LEU A 46 -3.19 10.70 9.51
CA LEU A 46 -2.39 10.10 8.45
C LEU A 46 -3.26 9.85 7.21
N GLU A 47 -2.78 10.34 6.06
CA GLU A 47 -3.38 10.00 4.78
C GLU A 47 -3.04 8.57 4.38
N ALA A 48 -3.99 7.88 3.74
CA ALA A 48 -3.73 6.59 3.14
C ALA A 48 -2.64 6.74 2.08
N LYS A 49 -1.50 6.06 2.27
CA LYS A 49 -0.47 5.96 1.23
C LYS A 49 -1.11 5.27 0.02
N LYS A 50 -0.94 5.89 -1.15
CA LYS A 50 -1.43 5.37 -2.43
C LYS A 50 -1.03 3.91 -2.60
N ALA A 51 -1.88 3.11 -3.23
CA ALA A 51 -1.48 1.78 -3.67
C ALA A 51 -0.27 1.92 -4.58
N VAL A 52 0.78 1.15 -4.28
CA VAL A 52 1.87 0.94 -5.22
C VAL A 52 1.28 0.08 -6.33
N ASN A 53 1.26 0.60 -7.56
CA ASN A 53 0.96 -0.24 -8.72
C ASN A 53 2.14 -1.20 -8.87
N ASP A 54 1.88 -2.48 -8.62
CA ASP A 54 2.84 -3.55 -8.81
C ASP A 54 3.06 -3.77 -10.32
N ASP A 55 4.32 -3.90 -10.74
CA ASP A 55 4.70 -4.11 -12.15
C ASP A 55 3.97 -5.32 -12.73
N VAL A 56 3.70 -6.35 -11.92
CA VAL A 56 2.95 -7.55 -12.32
C VAL A 56 1.51 -7.22 -12.74
N LEU A 57 0.85 -6.30 -12.04
CA LEU A 57 -0.53 -5.92 -12.35
C LEU A 57 -0.57 -5.04 -13.60
N ALA A 58 0.43 -4.18 -13.78
CA ALA A 58 0.57 -3.36 -14.98
C ALA A 58 0.81 -4.23 -16.24
N GLU A 59 1.70 -5.22 -16.15
CA GLU A 59 1.95 -6.21 -17.20
C GLU A 59 0.69 -7.02 -17.55
N ALA A 60 -0.13 -7.36 -16.55
CA ALA A 60 -1.42 -8.02 -16.75
C ALA A 60 -2.52 -7.09 -17.30
N GLY A 61 -2.22 -5.80 -17.52
CA GLY A 61 -3.15 -4.81 -18.06
C GLY A 61 -4.17 -4.30 -17.04
N TYR A 62 -3.82 -4.29 -15.75
CA TYR A 62 -4.64 -3.77 -14.66
C TYR A 62 -3.96 -2.59 -13.96
N GLU A 63 -4.77 -1.66 -13.49
CA GLU A 63 -4.38 -0.55 -12.63
C GLU A 63 -5.12 -0.68 -11.30
N VAL A 64 -4.40 -0.50 -10.20
CA VAL A 64 -4.94 -0.51 -8.85
C VAL A 64 -5.41 0.90 -8.47
N LYS A 65 -6.66 1.02 -8.05
CA LYS A 65 -7.22 2.27 -7.50
C LYS A 65 -7.65 2.07 -6.06
N VAL A 66 -7.24 2.99 -5.19
CA VAL A 66 -7.70 3.04 -3.81
C VAL A 66 -8.90 3.99 -3.74
N GLY A 67 -10.06 3.46 -3.38
CA GLY A 67 -11.26 4.25 -3.12
C GLY A 67 -11.10 5.14 -1.89
N ALA A 68 -11.92 6.18 -1.79
CA ALA A 68 -11.91 7.08 -0.62
C ALA A 68 -12.27 6.37 0.70
N ASP A 69 -12.88 5.18 0.62
CA ASP A 69 -13.19 4.29 1.74
C ASP A 69 -12.05 3.30 2.06
N GLY A 70 -10.89 3.43 1.41
CA GLY A 70 -9.74 2.54 1.58
C GLY A 70 -9.88 1.20 0.87
N LYS A 71 -10.97 0.95 0.13
CA LYS A 71 -11.11 -0.29 -0.64
C LYS A 71 -10.24 -0.26 -1.88
N ILE A 72 -9.64 -1.41 -2.18
CA ILE A 72 -8.84 -1.61 -3.39
C ILE A 72 -9.77 -2.08 -4.51
N GLY A 73 -9.76 -1.35 -5.63
CA GLY A 73 -10.43 -1.70 -6.88
C GLY A 73 -9.42 -1.92 -8.00
N LEU A 74 -9.73 -2.83 -8.91
CA LEU A 74 -8.95 -3.07 -10.13
C LEU A 74 -9.68 -2.48 -11.32
N THR A 75 -8.99 -1.69 -12.13
CA THR A 75 -9.49 -1.19 -13.42
C THR A 75 -8.61 -1.70 -14.54
N LYS A 76 -9.22 -2.23 -15.61
CA LYS A 76 -8.45 -2.64 -16.79
C LYS A 76 -7.82 -1.42 -17.45
N ASN A 77 -6.51 -1.42 -17.62
CA ASN A 77 -5.77 -0.37 -18.31
C ASN A 77 -5.87 -0.60 -19.84
N PRO A 78 -6.56 0.26 -20.60
CA PRO A 78 -6.72 0.08 -22.04
C PRO A 78 -5.41 0.21 -22.83
N ARG A 79 -4.31 0.74 -22.24
CA ARG A 79 -3.02 0.93 -22.92
C ARG A 79 -2.25 -0.37 -23.13
N ALA A 80 -2.33 -1.32 -22.20
CA ALA A 80 -1.70 -2.65 -22.33
C ALA A 80 -2.30 -3.50 -23.47
N ALA A 81 -3.58 -3.27 -23.81
CA ALA A 81 -4.24 -3.95 -24.92
C ALA A 81 -3.87 -3.40 -26.31
N VAL A 82 -3.14 -2.28 -26.38
CA VAL A 82 -2.71 -1.66 -27.65
C VAL A 82 -1.35 -2.21 -28.09
N GLU A 83 -0.46 -2.53 -27.15
CA GLU A 83 0.86 -3.09 -27.44
C GLU A 83 0.74 -4.53 -27.99
N ASP A 84 -0.10 -5.37 -27.38
CA ASP A 84 -0.41 -6.74 -27.86
C ASP A 84 -1.03 -6.77 -29.29
N LYS A 85 -1.69 -5.68 -29.71
CA LYS A 85 -2.25 -5.55 -31.08
C LYS A 85 -1.29 -4.97 -32.10
N MET A 86 -0.22 -4.29 -31.69
CA MET A 86 0.82 -3.83 -32.62
C MET A 86 1.76 -4.97 -33.02
N ASP A 87 2.00 -5.92 -32.12
CA ASP A 87 2.85 -7.10 -32.37
C ASP A 87 2.21 -8.13 -33.32
N LEU A 88 0.88 -8.15 -33.42
CA LEU A 88 0.16 -9.08 -34.31
C LEU A 88 0.04 -8.59 -35.76
N ASN A 89 0.42 -7.35 -36.06
CA ASN A 89 0.38 -6.78 -37.43
C ASN A 89 1.75 -6.80 -38.14
N LEU A 90 2.77 -7.45 -37.56
CA LEU A 90 4.10 -7.61 -38.16
C LEU A 90 4.44 -9.08 -38.53
N THR A 91 3.44 -9.96 -38.61
CA THR A 91 3.57 -11.33 -39.18
C THR A 91 2.70 -11.45 -40.43
#